data_AF-A0AAE6YCM4-F1
#
_entry.id   AF-A0AAE6YCM4-F1
#
_cell.length_a   1.000
_cell.length_b   1.000
_cell.length_c   1.000
_cell.angle_alpha   90.00
_cell.angle_beta   90.00
_cell.angle_gamma   90.00
#
_symmetry.space_group_name_H-M   'P 1'
#
loop_
_entity.id
_entity.type
_entity.pdbx_description
1 polymer ?
#
loop_
_entity_poly.entity_id
_entity_poly.type
_entity_poly.pdbx_seq_one_letter_code
_entity_poly.pdbx_strand_id
1 'polypeptide(L)'
;MTAQPPPPPGFGPPPPQYLAEGPQYLPPGGALPEFLAVDRRNSIVVDATGVAFEMYGITVEFTWPEIRSVHYKASDDAKSLMVAVVHLDGRVYEGVVRAKPTERLRAWFPQLAWVLGYYRPTG
;
A
#
# COMPACT_ATOMS: atom_id res chain seq x y z
N MET A 1 -0.39 -46.39 43.01
CA MET A 1 -1.44 -45.35 43.14
C MET A 1 -0.83 -44.03 42.73
N THR A 2 -1.19 -43.51 41.56
CA THR A 2 -1.02 -42.08 41.22
C THR A 2 -2.20 -41.70 40.31
N ALA A 3 -3.03 -40.78 40.80
CA ALA A 3 -4.24 -40.30 40.14
C ALA A 3 -3.88 -39.23 39.09
N GLN A 4 -4.48 -39.34 37.90
CA GLN A 4 -4.38 -38.36 36.82
C GLN A 4 -5.41 -37.23 37.05
N PRO A 5 -5.06 -35.93 36.92
CA PRO A 5 -6.02 -34.83 37.05
C PRO A 5 -6.94 -34.73 35.82
N PRO A 6 -8.17 -34.21 35.97
CA PRO A 6 -9.16 -34.13 34.88
C PRO A 6 -8.80 -33.04 33.84
N PRO A 7 -9.18 -33.21 32.56
CA PRO A 7 -8.94 -32.20 31.52
C PRO A 7 -9.86 -30.97 31.68
N PRO A 8 -9.41 -29.77 31.29
CA PRO A 8 -10.24 -28.58 31.31
C PRO A 8 -11.36 -28.63 30.25
N PRO A 9 -12.53 -28.02 30.50
CA PRO A 9 -13.63 -28.00 29.53
C PRO A 9 -13.29 -27.07 28.36
N GLY A 10 -13.44 -27.58 27.14
CA GLY A 10 -13.21 -26.82 25.91
C GLY A 10 -14.22 -25.70 25.69
N PHE A 11 -13.74 -24.62 25.06
CA PHE A 11 -14.58 -23.58 24.46
C PHE A 11 -13.94 -23.11 23.15
N GLY A 12 -14.66 -23.32 22.04
CA GLY A 12 -14.44 -22.66 20.76
C GLY A 12 -14.06 -23.59 19.60
N PRO A 13 -14.64 -23.39 18.40
CA PRO A 13 -14.09 -23.99 17.18
C PRO A 13 -12.65 -23.47 16.96
N PRO A 14 -11.74 -24.31 16.42
CA PRO A 14 -10.39 -23.85 16.11
C PRO A 14 -10.46 -22.71 15.09
N PRO A 15 -9.69 -21.62 15.27
CA PRO A 15 -9.63 -20.55 14.28
C PRO A 15 -9.12 -21.14 12.95
N PRO A 16 -9.63 -20.64 11.80
CA PRO A 16 -9.13 -21.06 10.51
C PRO A 16 -7.61 -20.85 10.46
N GLN A 17 -6.89 -21.93 10.14
CA GLN A 17 -5.45 -21.90 9.95
C GLN A 17 -5.15 -21.09 8.69
N TYR A 18 -5.03 -19.78 8.84
CA TYR A 18 -4.33 -18.96 7.86
C TYR A 18 -2.89 -19.50 7.78
N LEU A 19 -2.45 -19.73 6.55
CA LEU A 19 -1.11 -20.15 6.20
C LEU A 19 -0.07 -19.37 7.01
N ALA A 20 0.98 -20.07 7.41
CA ALA A 20 2.10 -19.51 8.14
C ALA A 20 2.73 -18.31 7.41
N GLU A 21 2.76 -17.16 8.06
CA GLU A 21 3.61 -16.03 7.69
C GLU A 21 4.28 -15.55 8.97
N GLY A 22 5.60 -15.38 8.93
CA GLY A 22 6.43 -14.97 10.07
C GLY A 22 6.01 -13.61 10.65
N PRO A 23 6.77 -13.02 11.59
CA PRO A 23 6.39 -11.75 12.22
C PRO A 23 6.38 -10.61 11.20
N GLN A 24 5.25 -10.47 10.50
CA GLN A 24 4.87 -9.33 9.70
C GLN A 24 4.61 -8.21 10.71
N TYR A 25 5.41 -7.15 10.65
CA TYR A 25 5.27 -5.98 11.50
C TYR A 25 3.97 -5.25 11.12
N LEU A 26 2.85 -5.76 11.62
CA LEU A 26 1.53 -5.13 11.47
C LEU A 26 1.54 -3.80 12.26
N PRO A 27 1.22 -2.66 11.62
CA PRO A 27 1.16 -1.39 12.32
C PRO A 27 0.06 -1.42 13.41
N PRO A 28 0.21 -0.61 14.49
CA PRO A 28 -0.72 -0.60 15.60
C PRO A 28 -2.10 -0.14 15.13
N GLY A 29 -3.03 -1.10 14.99
CA GLY A 29 -4.37 -0.90 14.43
C GLY A 29 -4.83 -2.04 13.50
N GLY A 30 -3.94 -2.92 13.06
CA GLY A 30 -4.28 -4.09 12.23
C GLY A 30 -4.73 -3.77 10.80
N ALA A 31 -4.71 -2.48 10.41
CA ALA A 31 -4.97 -2.06 9.04
C ALA A 31 -3.70 -2.20 8.18
N LEU A 32 -3.87 -2.65 6.95
CA LEU A 32 -2.78 -2.72 5.98
C LEU A 32 -2.32 -1.30 5.63
N PRO A 33 -1.02 -1.08 5.34
CA PRO A 33 -0.52 0.24 5.04
C PRO A 33 -1.18 0.79 3.77
N GLU A 34 -1.60 2.04 3.78
CA GLU A 34 -2.18 2.71 2.61
C GLU A 34 -1.60 4.11 2.45
N PHE A 35 -1.55 4.56 1.20
CA PHE A 35 -1.14 5.89 0.83
C PHE A 35 -2.23 6.53 -0.02
N LEU A 36 -2.63 7.74 0.37
CA LEU A 36 -3.58 8.56 -0.37
C LEU A 36 -3.00 9.96 -0.54
N ALA A 37 -2.81 10.38 -1.79
CA ALA A 37 -2.49 11.75 -2.14
C ALA A 37 -3.56 12.32 -3.05
N VAL A 38 -4.14 13.44 -2.65
CA VAL A 38 -5.25 14.09 -3.36
C VAL A 38 -4.93 15.58 -3.55
N ASP A 39 -5.20 16.08 -4.74
CA ASP A 39 -5.34 17.50 -5.06
C ASP A 39 -6.78 17.79 -5.53
N ARG A 40 -7.08 19.04 -5.86
CA ARG A 40 -8.38 19.48 -6.37
C ARG A 40 -8.92 18.66 -7.55
N ARG A 41 -8.06 18.05 -8.37
CA ARG A 41 -8.46 17.40 -9.64
C ARG A 41 -8.01 15.95 -9.80
N ASN A 42 -7.01 15.53 -9.03
CA ASN A 42 -6.34 14.25 -9.22
C ASN A 42 -6.13 13.56 -7.88
N SER A 43 -6.10 12.24 -7.90
CA SER A 43 -5.72 11.43 -6.74
C SER A 43 -4.78 10.28 -7.12
N ILE A 44 -3.98 9.86 -6.15
CA ILE A 44 -3.11 8.69 -6.22
C ILE A 44 -3.35 7.88 -4.96
N VAL A 45 -3.70 6.61 -5.13
CA VAL A 45 -3.91 5.65 -4.05
C VAL A 45 -2.91 4.51 -4.21
N VAL A 46 -2.32 4.07 -3.11
CA VAL A 46 -1.51 2.85 -3.05
C VAL A 46 -1.94 2.07 -1.82
N ASP A 47 -2.43 0.85 -2.03
CA ASP A 47 -2.97 -0.01 -0.98
C ASP A 47 -2.75 -1.49 -1.32
N ALA A 48 -3.39 -2.39 -0.58
CA ALA A 48 -3.26 -3.84 -0.74
C ALA A 48 -3.68 -4.36 -2.12
N THR A 49 -4.54 -3.65 -2.84
CA THR A 49 -5.01 -4.01 -4.17
C THR A 49 -4.00 -3.64 -5.26
N GLY A 50 -3.24 -2.56 -5.08
CA GLY A 50 -2.32 -2.06 -6.08
C GLY A 50 -2.09 -0.55 -6.02
N VAL A 51 -2.00 0.07 -7.20
CA VAL A 51 -1.88 1.52 -7.39
C VAL A 51 -3.03 2.01 -8.25
N ALA A 52 -3.73 3.04 -7.80
CA ALA A 52 -4.78 3.69 -8.56
C ALA A 52 -4.47 5.16 -8.78
N PHE A 53 -4.73 5.65 -9.99
CA PHE A 53 -4.68 7.05 -10.33
C PHE A 53 -6.05 7.53 -10.78
N GLU A 54 -6.49 8.65 -10.21
CA GLU A 54 -7.61 9.42 -10.76
C GLU A 54 -7.05 10.70 -11.37
N MET A 55 -7.24 10.86 -12.67
CA MET A 55 -6.76 12.03 -13.41
C MET A 55 -7.83 12.51 -14.37
N TYR A 56 -8.22 13.78 -14.24
CA TYR A 56 -9.20 14.41 -15.13
C TYR A 56 -10.56 13.67 -15.21
N GLY A 57 -10.97 12.98 -14.14
CA GLY A 57 -12.20 12.19 -14.09
C GLY A 57 -12.09 10.80 -14.71
N ILE A 58 -10.88 10.36 -15.06
CA ILE A 58 -10.57 8.99 -15.48
C ILE A 58 -9.83 8.30 -14.35
N THR A 59 -10.35 7.16 -13.92
CA THR A 59 -9.70 6.29 -12.94
C THR A 59 -8.99 5.16 -13.67
N VAL A 60 -7.73 4.93 -13.32
CA VAL A 60 -6.92 3.82 -13.82
C VAL A 60 -6.36 3.08 -12.63
N GLU A 61 -6.61 1.78 -12.58
CA GLU A 61 -6.21 0.90 -11.48
C GLU A 61 -5.21 -0.12 -12.01
N PHE A 62 -4.14 -0.36 -11.26
CA PHE A 62 -3.11 -1.33 -11.57
C PHE A 62 -2.96 -2.26 -10.39
N THR A 63 -3.18 -3.56 -10.59
CA THR A 63 -2.99 -4.54 -9.51
C THR A 63 -1.50 -4.85 -9.32
N TRP A 64 -1.08 -5.26 -8.12
CA TRP A 64 0.33 -5.61 -7.88
C TRP A 64 0.93 -6.62 -8.88
N PRO A 65 0.22 -7.67 -9.33
CA PRO A 65 0.72 -8.57 -10.36
C PRO A 65 0.98 -7.91 -11.72
N GLU A 66 0.33 -6.78 -12.03
CA GLU A 66 0.49 -6.05 -13.29
C GLU A 66 1.59 -4.99 -13.23
N ILE A 67 2.06 -4.66 -12.03
CA ILE A 67 3.05 -3.62 -11.76
C ILE A 67 4.44 -4.26 -11.74
N ARG A 68 5.29 -3.84 -12.68
CA ARG A 68 6.72 -4.16 -12.68
C ARG A 68 7.47 -3.33 -11.65
N SER A 69 7.23 -2.03 -11.64
CA SER A 69 7.88 -1.11 -10.70
C SER A 69 7.06 0.16 -10.53
N VAL A 70 7.19 0.78 -9.36
CA VAL A 70 6.62 2.11 -9.09
C VAL A 70 7.76 3.07 -8.81
N HIS A 71 7.82 4.15 -9.58
CA HIS A 71 8.77 5.23 -9.40
C HIS A 71 8.04 6.46 -8.88
N TYR A 72 8.68 7.25 -8.04
CA TYR A 72 8.11 8.51 -7.57
C TYR A 72 9.16 9.59 -7.45
N LYS A 73 8.77 10.82 -7.76
CA LYS A 73 9.64 12.01 -7.66
C LYS A 73 8.82 13.26 -7.41
N ALA A 74 9.51 14.33 -7.02
CA ALA A 74 8.93 15.65 -6.97
C ALA A 74 8.98 16.24 -8.39
N SER A 75 8.00 17.06 -8.75
CA SER A 75 8.13 17.92 -9.93
C SER A 75 9.29 18.91 -9.77
N ASP A 76 9.75 19.49 -10.88
CA ASP A 76 10.86 20.45 -10.92
C ASP A 76 10.70 21.61 -9.92
N ASP A 77 9.48 22.15 -9.83
CA ASP A 77 9.08 23.21 -8.91
C ASP A 77 8.86 22.73 -7.45
N ALA A 78 9.04 21.44 -7.16
CA ALA A 78 8.81 20.79 -5.87
C ALA A 78 7.41 21.03 -5.25
N LYS A 79 6.39 21.27 -6.10
CA LYS A 79 4.99 21.50 -5.67
C LYS A 79 4.04 20.35 -6.01
N SER A 80 4.52 19.30 -6.65
CA SER A 80 3.69 18.13 -6.98
C SER A 80 4.46 16.85 -6.78
N LEU A 81 3.73 15.82 -6.38
CA LEU A 81 4.18 14.43 -6.36
C LEU A 81 3.85 13.81 -7.71
N MET A 82 4.87 13.25 -8.36
CA MET A 82 4.74 12.48 -9.59
C MET A 82 5.00 11.02 -9.24
N VAL A 83 4.09 10.13 -9.60
CA VAL A 83 4.21 8.68 -9.44
C VAL A 83 4.05 8.02 -10.80
N ALA A 84 4.99 7.17 -11.18
CA ALA A 84 4.96 6.42 -12.42
C ALA A 84 4.88 4.93 -12.13
N VAL A 85 3.84 4.28 -12.64
CA VAL A 85 3.69 2.83 -12.66
C VAL A 85 4.24 2.30 -13.97
N VAL A 86 5.22 1.42 -13.90
CA VAL A 86 5.71 0.63 -15.03
C VAL A 86 4.90 -0.66 -15.04
N HIS A 87 4.09 -0.84 -16.07
CA HIS A 87 3.28 -2.03 -16.27
C HIS A 87 4.14 -3.19 -16.79
N LEU A 88 3.74 -4.44 -16.55
CA LEU A 88 4.46 -5.62 -17.06
C LEU A 88 4.65 -5.61 -18.59
N ASP A 89 3.67 -5.07 -19.33
CA ASP A 89 3.69 -4.84 -20.79
C ASP A 89 4.78 -3.83 -21.25
N GLY A 90 5.44 -3.14 -20.32
CA GLY A 90 6.47 -2.13 -20.60
C GLY A 90 5.93 -0.71 -20.78
N ARG A 91 4.60 -0.53 -20.70
CA ARG A 91 3.98 0.81 -20.67
C ARG A 91 4.24 1.51 -19.34
N VAL A 92 4.31 2.84 -19.39
CA VAL A 92 4.48 3.68 -18.20
C VAL A 92 3.27 4.59 -18.07
N TYR A 93 2.67 4.61 -16.89
CA TYR A 93 1.54 5.45 -16.55
C TYR A 93 1.95 6.40 -15.43
N GLU A 94 1.74 7.70 -15.62
CA GLU A 94 2.18 8.72 -14.67
C GLU A 94 0.98 9.45 -14.04
N GLY A 95 0.88 9.39 -12.72
CA GLY A 95 -0.02 10.20 -11.90
C GLY A 95 0.68 11.41 -11.29
N VAL A 96 0.04 12.58 -11.39
CA VAL A 96 0.56 13.83 -10.82
C VAL A 96 -0.46 14.46 -9.90
N VAL A 97 -0.08 14.68 -8.64
CA VAL A 97 -0.91 15.34 -7.61
C VAL A 97 -0.18 16.51 -7.01
N ARG A 98 -0.87 17.66 -6.94
CA ARG A 98 -0.26 18.89 -6.41
C ARG A 98 -0.28 18.88 -4.89
N ALA A 99 0.87 19.15 -4.29
CA ALA A 99 1.02 19.33 -2.86
C ALA A 99 0.79 20.81 -2.51
N LYS A 100 -0.38 21.13 -1.94
CA LYS A 100 -0.62 22.41 -1.28
C LYS A 100 -0.95 22.15 0.19
N PRO A 101 -0.09 22.52 1.17
CA PRO A 101 1.23 23.18 1.08
C PRO A 101 2.40 22.25 0.67
N THR A 102 3.56 22.80 0.28
CA THR A 102 4.77 22.03 -0.10
C THR A 102 5.27 21.09 1.02
N GLU A 103 5.03 21.42 2.29
CA GLU A 103 5.31 20.52 3.43
C GLU A 103 4.58 19.18 3.31
N ARG A 104 3.39 19.18 2.69
CA ARG A 104 2.64 17.95 2.40
C ARG A 104 3.42 17.02 1.47
N LEU A 105 4.14 17.58 0.50
CA LEU A 105 4.99 16.79 -0.38
C LEU A 105 6.04 16.05 0.44
N ARG A 106 6.73 16.74 1.36
CA ARG A 106 7.75 16.14 2.22
C ARG A 106 7.21 15.02 3.09
N ALA A 107 5.96 15.12 3.56
CA ALA A 107 5.31 14.07 4.33
C ALA A 107 4.89 12.86 3.47
N TRP A 108 4.55 13.09 2.20
CA TRP A 108 4.16 12.01 1.30
C TRP A 108 5.31 11.07 0.92
N PHE A 109 6.53 11.57 0.73
CA PHE A 109 7.69 10.75 0.38
C PHE A 109 7.96 9.58 1.34
N PRO A 110 8.12 9.78 2.66
CA PRO A 110 8.38 8.69 3.59
C PRO A 110 7.20 7.73 3.72
N GLN A 111 5.96 8.24 3.66
CA GLN A 111 4.76 7.39 3.70
C GLN A 111 4.68 6.50 2.46
N LEU A 112 4.87 7.08 1.27
CA LEU A 112 4.84 6.34 0.01
C LEU A 112 5.99 5.31 -0.05
N ALA A 113 7.20 5.69 0.37
CA ALA A 113 8.33 4.78 0.46
C ALA A 113 8.05 3.58 1.38
N TRP A 114 7.41 3.83 2.54
CA TRP A 114 7.05 2.79 3.49
C TRP A 114 5.98 1.83 2.92
N VAL A 115 4.92 2.36 2.32
CA VAL A 115 3.83 1.58 1.71
C VAL A 115 4.34 0.73 0.53
N LEU A 116 5.13 1.32 -0.38
CA LEU A 116 5.76 0.60 -1.48
C LEU A 116 6.78 -0.44 -0.98
N GLY A 117 7.46 -0.16 0.14
CA GLY A 117 8.35 -1.10 0.81
C GLY A 117 7.63 -2.28 1.45
N TYR A 118 6.33 -2.13 1.77
CA TYR A 118 5.49 -3.21 2.31
C TYR A 118 4.93 -4.11 1.21
N TYR A 119 4.32 -3.55 0.16
CA TYR A 119 3.67 -4.35 -0.89
C TYR A 119 4.58 -4.77 -2.04
N ARG A 120 5.82 -4.27 -2.07
CA ARG A 120 6.88 -4.47 -3.09
C ARG A 120 6.40 -5.19 -4.35
N PRO A 121 6.26 -4.51 -5.50
CA PRO A 121 5.94 -5.20 -6.75
C PRO A 121 6.97 -6.31 -6.97
N THR A 122 6.49 -7.52 -7.26
CA THR A 122 7.32 -8.67 -7.59
C THR A 122 8.31 -8.25 -8.67
N GLY A 123 9.58 -8.16 -8.30
CA GLY A 123 10.67 -7.68 -9.15
C GLY A 123 10.99 -8.61 -10.31
#